data_AF-A0AAU7WCZ3-F1
#
_entry.id   AF-A0AAU7WCZ3-F1
#
_cell.length_a   1.000
_cell.length_b   1.000
_cell.length_c   1.000
_cell.angle_alpha   90.00
_cell.angle_beta   90.00
_cell.angle_gamma   90.00
#
_symmetry.space_group_name_H-M   'P 1'
#
loop_
_entity.id
_entity.type
_entity.pdbx_description
1 polymer ?
#
loop_
_entity_poly.entity_id
_entity_poly.type
_entity_poly.pdbx_seq_one_letter_code
_entity_poly.pdbx_strand_id
1 'polypeptide(L)'
;MRKTDKIFHLAIPCKDLDETADFYQKLGCKVARRYDDRVTFNFFGDQVVCHLSPEKIDPNPKMYPRHFGITFLDKAAFEETLQSAKKNRLAFFQEKMVRFGGRQEEHWTFFLQDPSNNLLEFKYYHDESMVY
;
A
#
# COMPACT_ATOMS: atom_id res chain seq x y z
N MET A 1 17.71 -3.23 10.66
CA MET A 1 17.28 -2.67 9.36
C MET A 1 17.56 -3.64 8.22
N ARG A 2 16.62 -3.78 7.27
CA ARG A 2 16.76 -4.62 6.07
C ARG A 2 17.93 -4.13 5.21
N LYS A 3 18.68 -5.06 4.61
CA LYS A 3 19.75 -4.72 3.65
C LYS A 3 19.16 -4.12 2.37
N THR A 4 19.82 -3.10 1.83
CA THR A 4 19.38 -2.35 0.65
C THR A 4 19.75 -3.00 -0.68
N ASP A 5 20.43 -4.15 -0.66
CA ASP A 5 20.79 -4.95 -1.84
C ASP A 5 19.66 -5.86 -2.34
N LYS A 6 18.52 -5.88 -1.65
CA LYS A 6 17.35 -6.69 -1.98
C LYS A 6 16.13 -5.81 -2.09
N ILE A 7 15.25 -6.15 -3.02
CA ILE A 7 13.97 -5.51 -3.29
C ILE A 7 12.86 -6.54 -3.08
N PHE A 8 11.84 -6.20 -2.30
CA PHE A 8 10.63 -7.02 -2.20
C PHE A 8 9.81 -6.83 -3.48
N HIS A 9 9.19 -7.90 -3.92
CA HIS A 9 8.41 -7.93 -5.14
C HIS A 9 7.05 -8.58 -4.84
N LEU A 10 5.97 -7.91 -5.25
CA LEU A 10 4.60 -8.38 -5.13
C LEU A 10 3.86 -8.27 -6.46
N ALA A 11 3.15 -9.33 -6.83
CA ALA A 11 2.20 -9.32 -7.95
C ALA A 11 0.77 -9.31 -7.41
N ILE A 12 -0.07 -8.42 -7.95
CA ILE A 12 -1.49 -8.26 -7.58
C ILE A 12 -2.36 -8.11 -8.84
N PRO A 13 -3.65 -8.50 -8.80
CA PRO A 13 -4.55 -8.31 -9.91
C PRO A 13 -4.97 -6.85 -10.06
N CYS A 14 -5.27 -6.43 -11.28
CA CYS A 14 -5.98 -5.20 -11.58
C CYS A 14 -7.02 -5.39 -12.69
N LYS A 15 -8.10 -4.59 -12.67
CA LYS A 15 -9.16 -4.64 -13.71
C LYS A 15 -8.83 -3.82 -14.94
N ASP A 16 -8.05 -2.76 -14.74
CA ASP A 16 -7.76 -1.75 -15.75
C ASP A 16 -6.39 -1.15 -15.47
N LEU A 17 -5.55 -1.05 -16.50
CA LEU A 17 -4.16 -0.60 -16.36
C LEU A 17 -4.04 0.91 -16.16
N ASP A 18 -4.96 1.71 -16.70
CA ASP A 18 -4.92 3.17 -16.61
C ASP A 18 -5.45 3.66 -15.28
N GLU A 19 -6.58 3.13 -14.81
CA GLU A 19 -7.09 3.41 -13.46
C GLU A 19 -6.05 3.02 -12.40
N THR A 20 -5.37 1.90 -12.60
CA THR A 20 -4.31 1.43 -11.72
C THR A 20 -3.11 2.37 -11.75
N ALA A 21 -2.62 2.75 -12.93
CA ALA A 21 -1.50 3.68 -13.04
C ALA A 21 -1.80 5.02 -12.37
N ASP A 22 -2.98 5.59 -12.60
CA ASP A 22 -3.42 6.84 -11.98
C ASP A 22 -3.45 6.74 -10.45
N PHE A 23 -4.02 5.67 -9.89
CA PHE A 23 -4.05 5.46 -8.44
C PHE A 23 -2.64 5.40 -7.82
N TYR A 24 -1.76 4.54 -8.34
CA TYR A 24 -0.42 4.37 -7.77
C TYR A 24 0.46 5.61 -7.99
N GLN A 25 0.30 6.36 -9.08
CA GLN A 25 0.98 7.64 -9.27
C GLN A 25 0.49 8.72 -8.30
N LYS A 26 -0.83 8.81 -8.04
CA LYS A 26 -1.40 9.69 -7.01
C LYS A 26 -0.99 9.31 -5.59
N LEU A 27 -0.72 8.03 -5.35
CA LEU A 27 -0.11 7.56 -4.11
C LEU A 27 1.38 7.98 -3.98
N GLY A 28 2.00 8.46 -5.07
CA GLY A 28 3.41 8.88 -5.10
C GLY A 28 4.37 7.83 -5.64
N CYS A 29 3.87 6.69 -6.14
CA CYS A 29 4.69 5.66 -6.76
C CYS A 29 5.11 6.06 -8.17
N LYS A 30 6.27 5.57 -8.62
CA LYS A 30 6.76 5.81 -9.98
C LYS A 30 6.50 4.61 -10.87
N VAL A 31 5.93 4.83 -12.06
CA VAL A 31 5.85 3.80 -13.09
C VAL A 31 7.28 3.46 -13.54
N ALA A 32 7.64 2.18 -13.47
CA ALA A 32 8.92 1.68 -13.96
C ALA A 32 8.79 1.15 -15.38
N ARG A 33 7.79 0.29 -15.62
CA ARG A 33 7.53 -0.35 -16.93
C ARG A 33 6.04 -0.57 -17.13
N ARG A 34 5.62 -0.58 -18.38
CA ARG A 34 4.24 -0.88 -18.79
C ARG A 34 4.26 -1.81 -20.00
N TYR A 35 3.37 -2.78 -19.98
CA TYR A 35 3.09 -3.73 -21.06
C TYR A 35 1.57 -3.81 -21.26
N ASP A 36 1.13 -4.53 -22.29
CA ASP A 36 -0.29 -4.73 -22.59
C ASP A 36 -1.05 -5.49 -21.50
N ASP A 37 -0.33 -6.24 -20.65
CA ASP A 37 -0.90 -7.11 -19.61
C ASP A 37 -0.54 -6.71 -18.17
N ARG A 38 0.32 -5.70 -17.95
CA ARG A 38 0.75 -5.29 -16.60
C ARG A 38 1.42 -3.92 -16.54
N VAL A 39 1.39 -3.31 -15.36
CA VAL A 39 2.20 -2.14 -15.00
C VAL A 39 3.07 -2.47 -13.79
N THR A 40 4.34 -2.11 -13.84
CA THR A 40 5.29 -2.24 -12.72
C THR A 40 5.58 -0.89 -12.12
N PHE A 41 5.53 -0.80 -10.79
CA PHE A 41 5.82 0.40 -10.02
C PHE A 41 7.03 0.24 -9.12
N ASN A 42 7.79 1.32 -8.95
CA ASN A 42 8.57 1.54 -7.75
C ASN A 42 7.59 2.01 -6.65
N PHE A 43 7.30 1.10 -5.74
CA PHE A 43 6.40 1.25 -4.60
C PHE A 43 7.25 1.45 -3.34
N PHE A 44 7.53 2.70 -2.99
CA PHE A 44 8.34 3.07 -1.82
C PHE A 44 9.73 2.38 -1.75
N GLY A 45 10.36 2.18 -2.92
CA GLY A 45 11.64 1.47 -3.04
C GLY A 45 11.52 -0.03 -3.26
N ASP A 46 10.33 -0.60 -3.04
CA ASP A 46 9.99 -1.98 -3.39
C ASP A 46 9.30 -2.06 -4.76
N GLN A 47 9.03 -3.28 -5.25
CA GLN A 47 8.37 -3.51 -6.53
C GLN A 47 6.95 -4.04 -6.34
N VAL A 48 5.98 -3.34 -6.92
CA VAL A 48 4.61 -3.86 -7.10
C VAL A 48 4.32 -3.98 -8.59
N VAL A 49 3.83 -5.14 -9.00
CA VAL A 49 3.42 -5.44 -10.38
C VAL A 49 1.92 -5.70 -10.40
N CYS A 50 1.17 -4.83 -11.06
CA CYS A 50 -0.26 -4.99 -11.23
C CYS A 50 -0.53 -5.68 -12.57
N HIS A 51 -1.07 -6.89 -12.53
CA HIS A 51 -1.40 -7.70 -13.70
C HIS A 51 -2.86 -7.52 -14.09
N LEU A 52 -3.14 -7.28 -15.37
CA LEU A 52 -4.49 -7.20 -15.89
C LEU A 52 -5.17 -8.56 -15.76
N SER A 53 -6.13 -8.68 -14.84
CA SER A 53 -6.86 -9.91 -14.51
C SER A 53 -8.22 -9.53 -13.88
N PRO A 54 -9.12 -8.88 -14.65
CA PRO A 54 -10.40 -8.39 -14.14
C PRO A 54 -11.28 -9.49 -13.53
N GLU A 55 -11.12 -10.74 -13.99
CA GLU A 55 -11.85 -11.91 -13.51
C GLU A 55 -11.41 -12.43 -12.13
N LYS A 56 -10.25 -11.97 -11.61
CA LYS A 56 -9.69 -12.43 -10.32
C LYS A 56 -9.82 -11.40 -9.19
N ILE A 57 -10.63 -10.37 -9.40
CA ILE A 57 -10.84 -9.33 -8.40
C ILE A 57 -11.90 -9.78 -7.40
N ASP A 58 -11.60 -9.59 -6.11
CA ASP A 58 -12.59 -9.74 -5.06
C ASP A 58 -13.54 -8.53 -5.08
N PRO A 59 -14.83 -8.70 -5.39
CA PRO A 59 -15.78 -7.58 -5.40
C PRO A 59 -16.08 -7.04 -4.01
N ASN A 60 -15.82 -7.80 -2.94
CA ASN A 60 -16.16 -7.45 -1.55
C ASN A 60 -14.95 -7.64 -0.64
N PRO A 61 -13.91 -6.78 -0.76
CA PRO A 61 -12.67 -6.96 -0.02
C PRO A 61 -12.94 -6.94 1.48
N LYS A 62 -12.33 -7.87 2.19
CA LYS A 62 -12.26 -7.89 3.65
C LYS A 62 -10.83 -7.59 4.08
N MET A 63 -10.69 -6.95 5.24
CA MET A 63 -9.37 -6.62 5.82
C MET A 63 -8.44 -7.83 5.89
N TYR A 64 -8.98 -9.04 6.09
CA TYR A 64 -8.26 -10.30 6.08
C TYR A 64 -8.80 -11.24 5.00
N PRO A 65 -7.95 -12.10 4.42
CA PRO A 65 -6.57 -12.40 4.84
C PRO A 65 -5.49 -11.66 4.05
N ARG A 66 -5.84 -10.75 3.14
CA ARG A 66 -4.88 -10.15 2.20
C ARG A 66 -4.89 -8.63 2.29
N HIS A 67 -3.73 -8.09 2.60
CA HIS A 67 -3.35 -6.70 2.40
C HIS A 67 -1.81 -6.66 2.32
N PHE A 68 -1.28 -5.55 1.84
CA PHE A 68 0.16 -5.31 1.79
C PHE A 68 0.42 -3.82 1.99
N GLY A 69 1.67 -3.41 2.16
CA GLY A 69 2.01 -1.99 2.19
C GLY A 69 3.32 -1.76 2.92
N ILE A 70 3.42 -0.63 3.62
CA ILE A 70 4.68 -0.16 4.21
C ILE A 70 4.50 0.07 5.71
N THR A 71 5.39 -0.52 6.50
CA THR A 71 5.63 -0.08 7.89
C THR A 71 6.76 0.94 7.86
N PHE A 72 6.45 2.20 8.21
CA PHE A 72 7.43 3.27 8.29
C PHE A 72 8.13 3.26 9.65
N LEU A 73 9.43 3.54 9.64
CA LEU A 73 10.22 3.80 10.84
C LEU A 73 10.18 5.28 11.25
N ASP A 74 9.97 6.17 10.28
CA ASP A 74 9.80 7.60 10.52
C ASP A 74 8.32 7.96 10.56
N LYS A 75 7.90 8.54 11.69
CA LYS A 75 6.55 9.05 11.89
C LYS A 75 6.19 10.15 10.89
N ALA A 76 7.11 11.05 10.57
CA ALA A 76 6.84 12.16 9.66
C ALA A 76 6.54 11.65 8.25
N ALA A 77 7.32 10.68 7.76
CA ALA A 77 7.06 10.02 6.48
C ALA A 77 5.69 9.30 6.42
N PHE A 78 5.28 8.64 7.52
CA PHE A 78 3.94 8.05 7.62
C PHE A 78 2.85 9.13 7.53
N GLU A 79 2.99 10.22 8.28
CA GLU A 79 2.02 11.31 8.29
C GLU A 79 1.95 12.04 6.94
N GLU A 80 3.08 12.26 6.28
CA GLU A 80 3.15 12.84 4.94
C GLU A 80 2.41 11.95 3.92
N THR A 81 2.64 10.64 3.95
CA THR A 81 1.95 9.68 3.08
C THR A 81 0.44 9.73 3.30
N LEU A 82 -0.01 9.76 4.56
CA LEU A 82 -1.42 9.89 4.91
C LEU A 82 -2.03 11.20 4.39
N GLN A 83 -1.36 12.34 4.57
CA GLN A 83 -1.85 13.63 4.09
C GLN A 83 -1.88 13.71 2.57
N SER A 84 -0.86 13.16 1.89
CA SER A 84 -0.83 13.06 0.43
C SER A 84 -2.01 12.24 -0.10
N ALA A 85 -2.30 11.08 0.50
CA ALA A 85 -3.44 10.24 0.14
C ALA A 85 -4.77 10.98 0.31
N LYS A 86 -4.95 11.73 1.41
CA LYS A 86 -6.14 12.58 1.62
C LYS A 86 -6.25 13.70 0.59
N LYS A 87 -5.16 14.42 0.33
CA LYS A 87 -5.10 15.53 -0.64
C LYS A 87 -5.44 15.06 -2.05
N ASN A 88 -4.93 13.90 -2.45
CA ASN A 88 -5.19 13.28 -3.76
C ASN A 88 -6.52 12.52 -3.83
N ARG A 89 -7.33 12.55 -2.75
CA ARG A 89 -8.65 11.92 -2.66
C ARG A 89 -8.62 10.43 -2.99
N LEU A 90 -7.59 9.73 -2.52
CA LEU A 90 -7.53 8.28 -2.63
C LEU A 90 -8.62 7.64 -1.78
N ALA A 91 -9.14 6.49 -2.21
CA ALA A 91 -10.15 5.76 -1.47
C ALA A 91 -9.54 5.11 -0.22
N PHE A 92 -10.10 5.44 0.95
CA PHE A 92 -9.76 4.80 2.21
C PHE A 92 -10.74 3.65 2.45
N PHE A 93 -10.21 2.44 2.64
CA PHE A 93 -10.98 1.33 3.21
C PHE A 93 -11.20 1.55 4.71
N GLN A 94 -10.18 2.09 5.38
CA GLN A 94 -10.22 2.41 6.81
C GLN A 94 -9.35 3.66 7.05
N GLU A 95 -9.94 4.69 7.64
CA GLU A 95 -9.20 5.89 8.06
C GLU A 95 -8.18 5.58 9.17
N LYS A 96 -7.26 6.53 9.42
CA LYS A 96 -6.23 6.40 10.47
C LYS A 96 -6.85 6.00 11.81
N MET A 97 -6.36 4.91 12.37
CA MET A 97 -6.73 4.41 13.69
C MET A 97 -5.50 3.97 14.48
N VAL A 98 -5.66 3.87 15.80
CA VAL A 98 -4.70 3.23 16.70
C VAL A 98 -5.08 1.77 16.85
N ARG A 99 -4.09 0.89 16.77
CA ARG A 99 -4.26 -0.54 16.97
C ARG A 99 -3.44 -0.99 18.17
N PHE A 100 -4.03 -1.88 18.98
CA PHE A 100 -3.44 -2.38 20.23
C PHE A 100 -3.08 -1.28 21.23
N GLY A 101 -3.97 -0.29 21.38
CA GLY A 101 -3.78 0.87 22.26
C GLY A 101 -3.32 0.51 23.67
N GLY A 102 -2.27 1.17 24.15
CA GLY A 102 -1.68 0.97 25.48
C GLY A 102 -0.79 -0.28 25.62
N ARG A 103 -0.57 -1.05 24.55
CA ARG A 103 0.38 -2.16 24.52
C ARG A 103 1.71 -1.75 23.89
N GLN A 104 2.74 -2.58 24.05
CA GLN A 104 4.05 -2.32 23.45
C GLN A 104 3.97 -2.33 21.91
N GLU A 105 3.15 -3.22 21.35
CA GLU A 105 2.89 -3.35 19.92
C GLU A 105 1.89 -2.31 19.35
N GLU A 106 1.60 -1.24 20.11
CA GLU A 106 0.74 -0.15 19.64
C GLU A 106 1.32 0.47 18.36
N HIS A 107 0.46 0.60 17.35
CA HIS A 107 0.81 1.27 16.11
C HIS A 107 -0.36 2.05 15.54
N TRP A 108 -0.01 3.05 14.74
CA TRP A 108 -0.97 3.73 13.87
C TRP A 108 -1.08 2.98 12.56
N THR A 109 -2.30 2.87 12.05
CA THR A 109 -2.58 2.20 10.79
C THR A 109 -3.68 2.93 10.02
N PHE A 110 -3.59 2.93 8.69
CA PHE A 110 -4.71 3.25 7.80
C PHE A 110 -4.67 2.32 6.58
N PHE A 111 -5.82 2.15 5.94
CA PHE A 111 -5.96 1.31 4.76
C PHE A 111 -6.47 2.12 3.57
N LEU A 112 -5.77 2.03 2.45
CA LEU A 112 -6.28 2.44 1.15
C LEU A 112 -6.87 1.25 0.41
N GLN A 113 -7.82 1.53 -0.48
CA GLN A 113 -8.38 0.57 -1.42
C GLN A 113 -8.06 1.04 -2.84
N ASP A 114 -7.35 0.23 -3.60
CA ASP A 114 -7.09 0.55 -5.01
C ASP A 114 -8.33 0.28 -5.89
N PRO A 115 -8.34 0.71 -7.17
CA PRO A 115 -9.50 0.53 -8.06
C PRO A 115 -9.92 -0.93 -8.28
N SER A 116 -9.04 -1.87 -7.97
CA SER A 116 -9.23 -3.31 -8.10
C SER A 116 -9.42 -4.01 -6.76
N ASN A 117 -9.82 -3.25 -5.74
CA ASN A 117 -10.14 -3.72 -4.39
C ASN A 117 -8.96 -4.34 -3.63
N ASN A 118 -7.72 -4.15 -4.07
CA ASN A 118 -6.58 -4.53 -3.26
C ASN A 118 -6.47 -3.57 -2.07
N LEU A 119 -6.24 -4.12 -0.87
CA LEU A 119 -6.11 -3.35 0.36
C LEU A 119 -4.64 -3.06 0.65
N LEU A 120 -4.32 -1.78 0.82
CA LEU A 120 -2.99 -1.30 1.14
C LEU A 120 -2.94 -0.79 2.59
N GLU A 121 -2.23 -1.48 3.48
CA GLU A 121 -2.03 -1.06 4.87
C GLU A 121 -0.71 -0.29 5.04
N PHE A 122 -0.79 0.88 5.65
CA PHE A 122 0.39 1.65 6.05
C PHE A 122 0.44 1.74 7.56
N LYS A 123 1.61 1.49 8.15
CA LYS A 123 1.78 1.43 9.60
C LYS A 123 2.93 2.28 10.11
N TYR A 124 2.82 2.70 11.36
CA TYR A 124 3.92 3.25 12.15
C TYR A 124 3.80 2.72 13.59
N TYR A 125 4.82 2.01 14.06
CA TYR A 125 4.91 1.52 15.44
C TYR A 125 5.64 2.55 16.29
N HIS A 126 5.16 2.80 17.51
CA HIS A 126 5.89 3.68 18.43
C HIS A 126 7.17 3.04 18.97
N ASP A 127 7.16 1.71 19.11
CA ASP A 127 8.32 0.90 19.44
C ASP A 127 8.79 0.15 18.17
N GLU A 128 9.94 0.55 17.63
CA GLU A 128 10.53 -0.06 16.43
C GLU A 128 10.82 -1.56 16.60
N SER A 129 11.04 -2.04 17.83
CA SER A 129 11.29 -3.47 18.07
C SER A 129 10.08 -4.36 17.75
N MET A 130 8.88 -3.79 17.67
CA MET A 130 7.61 -4.50 17.41
C MET A 130 7.20 -4.50 15.92
N VAL A 131 8.05 -4.00 15.02
CA VAL A 131 7.77 -3.98 13.57
C VAL A 131 7.64 -5.39 12.97
N TYR A 132 8.20 -6.42 13.62
CA TYR A 132 8.27 -7.80 13.15
C TYR A 132 7.62 -8.79 14.11
#